data_AF-A0A949AJM9-F1
#
_entry.id   AF-A0A949AJM9-F1
#
_cell.length_a   1.000
_cell.length_b   1.000
_cell.length_c   1.000
_cell.angle_alpha   90.00
_cell.angle_beta   90.00
_cell.angle_gamma   90.00
#
_symmetry.space_group_name_H-M   'P 1'
#
loop_
_entity.id
_entity.type
_entity.pdbx_description
1 polymer ?
#
loop_
_entity_poly.entity_id
_entity_poly.type
_entity_poly.pdbx_seq_one_letter_code
_entity_poly.pdbx_strand_id
1 'polypeptide(L)'
;EEKLKTIQLGRKEQELELKVKEEGISKSNAQLSAIKTNKEYTAKISEIENIKADMSVIEDKILLSYEEFDRVNADVEKEKSNVAEEEKKYFSQKAEIEGEVKAIKDRIKVLESQKTQVGSEVDPAYLDMYEKILMRKNGLAIVPLNGSICGGCHLNVLPQEINNLKKKQELVYCEKCNRIIYLEEDL
;
A
#
# COMPACT_ATOMS: atom_id res chain seq x y z
N GLU A 1 0.53 -15.81 -14.15
CA GLU A 1 -0.58 -16.22 -15.04
C GLU A 1 -0.19 -16.28 -16.53
N GLU A 2 0.46 -15.27 -17.10
CA GLU A 2 0.89 -15.32 -18.52
C GLU A 2 1.78 -16.52 -18.83
N LYS A 3 2.76 -16.82 -17.96
CA LYS A 3 3.62 -18.01 -18.09
C LYS A 3 2.81 -19.33 -18.18
N LEU A 4 1.73 -19.47 -17.41
CA LEU A 4 0.84 -20.65 -17.47
C LEU A 4 0.17 -20.78 -18.84
N LYS A 5 -0.29 -19.65 -19.41
CA LYS A 5 -0.87 -19.62 -20.75
C LYS A 5 0.16 -20.02 -21.81
N THR A 6 1.39 -19.53 -21.70
CA THR A 6 2.48 -19.89 -22.62
C THR A 6 2.81 -21.39 -22.55
N ILE A 7 2.89 -21.96 -21.34
CA ILE A 7 3.13 -23.40 -21.16
C ILE A 7 1.98 -24.21 -21.77
N GLN A 8 0.73 -23.84 -21.54
CA GLN A 8 -0.43 -24.52 -22.12
C GLN A 8 -0.47 -24.45 -23.65
N LEU A 9 -0.11 -23.30 -24.24
CA LEU A 9 -0.06 -23.14 -25.69
C LEU A 9 1.06 -24.00 -26.29
N GLY A 10 2.28 -23.93 -25.73
CA GLY A 10 3.40 -24.75 -26.19
C GLY A 10 3.13 -26.25 -26.05
N ARG A 11 2.46 -26.69 -24.98
CA ARG A 11 2.04 -28.08 -24.83
C ARG A 11 1.06 -28.52 -25.92
N LYS A 12 0.07 -27.69 -26.26
CA LYS A 12 -0.87 -28.00 -27.34
C LYS A 12 -0.18 -28.13 -28.70
N GLU A 13 0.84 -27.31 -28.96
CA GLU A 13 1.65 -27.43 -30.18
C GLU A 13 2.40 -28.77 -30.23
N GLN A 14 2.99 -29.18 -29.12
CA GLN A 14 3.68 -30.47 -28.99
C GLN A 14 2.71 -31.66 -29.14
N GLU A 15 1.52 -31.60 -28.55
CA GLU A 15 0.48 -32.62 -28.69
C GLU A 15 0.01 -32.76 -30.16
N LEU A 16 -0.09 -31.64 -30.88
CA LEU A 16 -0.40 -31.65 -32.32
C LEU A 16 0.74 -32.26 -33.14
N GLU A 17 1.99 -31.91 -32.83
CA GLU A 17 3.17 -32.50 -33.51
C GLU A 17 3.25 -34.01 -33.29
N LEU A 18 3.02 -34.47 -32.06
CA LEU A 18 2.98 -35.89 -31.70
C LEU A 18 1.93 -36.63 -32.53
N LYS A 19 0.71 -36.08 -32.60
CA LYS A 19 -0.39 -36.66 -33.38
C LYS A 19 -0.07 -36.77 -34.88
N VAL A 20 0.60 -35.76 -35.45
CA VAL A 20 1.05 -35.81 -36.86
C VAL A 20 2.07 -36.94 -37.07
N LYS A 21 3.00 -37.14 -36.13
CA LYS A 21 3.98 -38.24 -36.21
C LYS A 21 3.32 -39.62 -36.04
N GLU A 22 2.34 -39.75 -35.14
CA GLU A 22 1.53 -40.98 -34.99
C GLU A 22 0.81 -41.37 -36.29
N GLU A 23 0.17 -40.40 -36.94
CA GLU A 23 -0.45 -40.60 -38.26
C GLU A 23 0.58 -40.99 -39.33
N GLY A 24 1.77 -40.40 -39.27
CA GLY A 24 2.92 -40.75 -40.11
C GLY A 24 3.37 -42.20 -39.95
N ILE A 25 3.49 -42.68 -38.70
CA ILE A 25 3.78 -44.08 -38.40
C ILE A 25 2.69 -45.01 -38.95
N SER A 26 1.41 -44.67 -38.75
CA SER A 26 0.30 -45.48 -39.24
C SER A 26 0.35 -45.65 -40.76
N LYS A 27 0.62 -44.57 -41.50
CA LYS A 27 0.81 -44.60 -42.96
C LYS A 27 2.04 -45.43 -43.37
N SER A 28 3.17 -45.24 -42.70
CA SER A 28 4.40 -45.99 -42.98
C SER A 28 4.24 -47.49 -42.70
N ASN A 29 3.48 -47.86 -41.67
CA ASN A 29 3.12 -49.26 -41.39
C ASN A 29 2.22 -49.87 -42.47
N ALA A 30 1.25 -49.12 -42.99
CA ALA A 30 0.41 -49.61 -44.09
C ALA A 30 1.22 -49.84 -45.38
N GLN A 31 2.25 -49.02 -45.63
CA GLN A 31 3.13 -49.16 -46.79
C GLN A 31 4.07 -50.37 -46.69
N LEU A 32 4.47 -50.78 -45.47
CA LEU A 32 5.33 -51.95 -45.27
C LEU A 32 4.76 -53.23 -45.90
N SER A 33 3.44 -53.41 -45.88
CA SER A 33 2.77 -54.59 -46.46
C SER A 33 2.82 -54.65 -47.99
N ALA A 34 3.13 -53.54 -48.66
CA ALA A 34 3.19 -53.45 -50.12
C ALA A 34 4.62 -53.57 -50.69
N ILE A 35 5.65 -53.54 -49.82
CA ILE A 35 7.06 -53.57 -50.23
C ILE A 35 7.47 -55.00 -50.62
N LYS A 36 8.10 -55.13 -51.79
CA LYS A 36 8.51 -56.43 -52.35
C LYS A 36 10.01 -56.71 -52.24
N THR A 37 10.83 -55.68 -51.97
CA THR A 37 12.28 -55.82 -51.87
C THR A 37 12.76 -55.68 -50.43
N ASN A 38 13.70 -56.54 -50.02
CA ASN A 38 14.23 -56.55 -48.65
C ASN A 38 14.96 -55.24 -48.29
N LYS A 39 15.63 -54.63 -49.28
CA LYS A 39 16.34 -53.36 -49.11
C LYS A 39 15.40 -52.20 -48.79
N GLU A 40 14.26 -52.10 -49.48
CA GLU A 40 13.24 -51.08 -49.19
C GLU A 40 12.54 -51.33 -47.85
N TYR A 41 12.33 -52.61 -47.48
CA TYR A 41 11.72 -52.98 -46.21
C TYR A 41 12.58 -52.53 -45.02
N THR A 42 13.88 -52.84 -45.06
CA THR A 42 14.83 -52.44 -44.01
C THR A 42 14.94 -50.92 -43.90
N ALA A 43 14.95 -50.21 -45.03
CA ALA A 43 14.96 -48.74 -45.03
C ALA A 43 13.69 -48.16 -44.38
N LYS A 44 12.51 -48.73 -44.67
CA LYS A 44 11.23 -48.27 -44.12
C LYS A 44 11.10 -48.55 -42.61
N ILE A 45 11.62 -49.68 -42.13
CA ILE A 45 11.70 -49.97 -40.70
C ILE A 45 12.57 -48.94 -39.98
N SER A 46 13.75 -48.63 -40.52
CA SER A 46 14.64 -47.61 -39.93
C SER A 46 14.00 -46.22 -39.90
N GLU A 47 13.23 -45.85 -40.93
CA GLU A 47 12.43 -44.61 -40.92
C GLU A 47 11.40 -44.61 -39.79
N ILE A 48 10.67 -45.71 -39.58
CA ILE A 48 9.70 -45.85 -38.49
C ILE A 48 10.38 -45.77 -37.12
N GLU A 49 11.53 -46.40 -36.94
CA GLU A 49 12.31 -46.33 -35.69
C GLU A 49 12.75 -44.90 -35.38
N ASN A 50 13.20 -44.15 -36.38
CA ASN A 50 13.54 -42.73 -36.22
C ASN A 50 12.32 -41.89 -35.82
N ILE A 51 11.16 -42.11 -36.45
CA ILE A 51 9.93 -41.38 -36.08
C ILE A 51 9.50 -41.74 -34.64
N LYS A 52 9.63 -43.01 -34.22
CA LYS A 52 9.35 -43.42 -32.84
C LYS A 52 10.29 -42.77 -31.83
N ALA A 53 11.58 -42.67 -32.17
CA ALA A 53 12.54 -41.97 -31.33
C ALA A 53 12.18 -40.49 -31.16
N ASP A 54 11.79 -39.81 -32.25
CA ASP A 54 11.31 -38.44 -32.20
C ASP A 54 10.05 -38.29 -31.34
N MET A 55 9.09 -39.21 -31.47
CA MET A 55 7.87 -39.22 -30.66
C MET A 55 8.17 -39.34 -29.16
N SER A 56 9.06 -40.25 -28.78
CA SER A 56 9.50 -40.41 -27.38
C SER A 56 10.05 -39.09 -26.82
N VAL A 57 10.83 -38.34 -27.60
CA VAL A 57 11.35 -37.04 -27.20
C VAL A 57 10.23 -36.00 -27.03
N ILE A 58 9.20 -36.04 -27.86
CA ILE A 58 8.04 -35.13 -27.74
C ILE A 58 7.19 -35.51 -26.53
N GLU A 59 6.95 -36.80 -26.28
CA GLU A 59 6.22 -37.30 -25.11
C GLU A 59 6.92 -36.85 -23.81
N ASP A 60 8.24 -36.98 -23.73
CA ASP A 60 9.03 -36.49 -22.59
C ASP A 60 8.88 -34.98 -22.40
N LYS A 61 8.91 -34.20 -23.48
CA LYS A 61 8.70 -32.74 -23.42
C LYS A 61 7.30 -32.37 -22.93
N ILE A 62 6.27 -33.09 -23.39
CA ILE A 62 4.89 -32.88 -22.94
C ILE A 62 4.79 -33.18 -21.45
N LEU A 63 5.39 -34.27 -20.98
CA LEU A 63 5.39 -34.63 -19.56
C LEU A 63 6.06 -33.55 -18.70
N LEU A 64 7.25 -33.09 -19.10
CA LEU A 64 7.95 -32.00 -18.42
C LEU A 64 7.14 -30.71 -18.40
N SER A 65 6.35 -30.43 -19.44
CA SER A 65 5.48 -29.25 -19.48
C SER A 65 4.32 -29.34 -18.47
N TYR A 66 3.82 -30.55 -18.15
CA TYR A 66 2.83 -30.74 -17.09
C TYR A 66 3.44 -30.46 -15.72
N GLU A 67 4.65 -30.97 -15.46
CA GLU A 67 5.37 -30.70 -14.20
C GLU A 67 5.66 -29.20 -14.02
N GLU A 68 6.11 -28.52 -15.08
CA GLU A 68 6.34 -27.08 -15.03
C GLU A 68 5.02 -26.32 -14.81
N PHE A 69 3.94 -26.72 -15.49
CA PHE A 69 2.63 -26.11 -15.31
C PHE A 69 2.16 -26.22 -13.86
N ASP A 70 2.22 -27.41 -13.27
CA ASP A 70 1.75 -27.65 -11.89
C ASP A 70 2.56 -26.83 -10.88
N ARG A 71 3.89 -26.77 -11.05
CA ARG A 71 4.76 -25.93 -10.21
C ARG A 71 4.37 -24.46 -10.30
N VAL A 72 4.28 -23.91 -11.52
CA VAL A 72 3.95 -22.50 -11.72
C VAL A 72 2.53 -22.20 -11.24
N ASN A 73 1.60 -23.15 -11.37
CA ASN A 73 0.21 -22.98 -10.96
C ASN A 73 0.09 -22.94 -9.44
N ALA A 74 0.83 -23.79 -8.73
CA ALA A 74 0.91 -23.75 -7.27
C ALA A 74 1.44 -22.40 -6.76
N ASP A 75 2.48 -21.86 -7.39
CA ASP A 75 3.02 -20.53 -7.05
C ASP A 75 1.99 -19.41 -7.29
N VAL A 76 1.27 -19.46 -8.43
CA VAL A 76 0.23 -18.48 -8.76
C VAL A 76 -0.91 -18.51 -7.74
N GLU A 77 -1.40 -19.71 -7.38
CA GLU A 77 -2.50 -19.82 -6.42
C GLU A 77 -2.08 -19.41 -5.00
N LYS A 78 -0.83 -19.70 -4.61
CA LYS A 78 -0.25 -19.19 -3.37
C LYS A 78 -0.23 -17.66 -3.35
N GLU A 79 0.26 -17.03 -4.43
CA GLU A 79 0.31 -15.56 -4.45
C GLU A 79 -1.07 -14.91 -4.53
N LYS A 80 -2.03 -15.52 -5.22
CA LYS A 80 -3.43 -15.06 -5.16
C LYS A 80 -3.98 -15.08 -3.74
N SER A 81 -3.69 -16.14 -2.97
CA SER A 81 -4.09 -16.22 -1.57
C SER A 81 -3.45 -15.11 -0.74
N ASN A 82 -2.14 -14.86 -0.94
CA ASN A 82 -1.43 -13.79 -0.25
C ASN A 82 -2.02 -12.41 -0.56
N VAL A 83 -2.27 -12.13 -1.85
CA VAL A 83 -2.90 -10.88 -2.29
C VAL A 83 -4.26 -10.69 -1.64
N ALA A 84 -5.11 -11.74 -1.63
CA ALA A 84 -6.43 -11.65 -1.02
C ALA A 84 -6.37 -11.38 0.50
N GLU A 85 -5.39 -11.96 1.20
CA GLU A 85 -5.19 -11.71 2.63
C GLU A 85 -4.73 -10.26 2.88
N GLU A 86 -3.78 -9.76 2.10
CA GLU A 86 -3.27 -8.39 2.22
C GLU A 86 -4.32 -7.35 1.83
N GLU A 87 -5.13 -7.60 0.80
CA GLU A 87 -6.28 -6.75 0.47
C GLU A 87 -7.26 -6.66 1.64
N LYS A 88 -7.57 -7.78 2.29
CA LYS A 88 -8.46 -7.79 3.47
C LYS A 88 -7.87 -6.97 4.62
N LYS A 89 -6.57 -7.11 4.90
CA LYS A 89 -5.88 -6.30 5.93
C LYS A 89 -5.93 -4.81 5.58
N TYR A 90 -5.63 -4.47 4.33
CA TYR A 90 -5.67 -3.10 3.82
C TYR A 90 -7.05 -2.46 3.99
N PHE A 91 -8.11 -3.13 3.56
CA PHE A 91 -9.47 -2.58 3.68
C PHE A 91 -9.91 -2.42 5.14
N SER A 92 -9.51 -3.33 6.03
CA SER A 92 -9.77 -3.20 7.47
C SER A 92 -9.07 -1.97 8.05
N GLN A 93 -7.78 -1.81 7.80
CA GLN A 93 -7.01 -0.66 8.30
C GLN A 93 -7.51 0.66 7.70
N LYS A 94 -7.86 0.66 6.42
CA LYS A 94 -8.45 1.83 5.76
C LYS A 94 -9.74 2.27 6.45
N ALA A 95 -10.64 1.32 6.73
CA ALA A 95 -11.91 1.62 7.39
C ALA A 95 -11.71 2.17 8.82
N GLU A 96 -10.73 1.65 9.56
CA GLU A 96 -10.35 2.14 10.88
C GLU A 96 -9.86 3.58 10.81
N ILE A 97 -8.88 3.86 9.95
CA ILE A 97 -8.32 5.21 9.75
C ILE A 97 -9.40 6.19 9.28
N GLU A 98 -10.27 5.80 8.36
CA GLU A 98 -11.39 6.65 7.92
C GLU A 98 -12.36 6.97 9.06
N GLY A 99 -12.60 6.00 9.96
CA GLY A 99 -13.36 6.19 11.18
C GLY A 99 -12.71 7.20 12.14
N GLU A 100 -11.41 7.06 12.40
CA GLU A 100 -10.65 7.99 13.25
C GLU A 100 -10.64 9.41 12.68
N VAL A 101 -10.37 9.55 11.38
CA VAL A 101 -10.37 10.84 10.69
C VAL A 101 -11.74 11.51 10.80
N LYS A 102 -12.83 10.75 10.66
CA LYS A 102 -14.19 11.28 10.84
C LYS A 102 -14.42 11.76 12.27
N ALA A 103 -14.05 10.95 13.27
CA ALA A 103 -14.19 11.32 14.67
C ALA A 103 -13.40 12.59 15.03
N ILE A 104 -12.17 12.72 14.53
CA ILE A 104 -11.34 13.93 14.71
C ILE A 104 -12.00 15.14 14.05
N LYS A 105 -12.49 15.02 12.81
CA LYS A 105 -13.17 16.11 12.11
C LYS A 105 -14.43 16.58 12.83
N ASP A 106 -15.23 15.64 13.33
CA ASP A 106 -16.44 15.98 14.09
C ASP A 106 -16.07 16.66 15.42
N ARG A 107 -15.00 16.21 16.09
CA ARG A 107 -14.48 16.87 17.28
C ARG A 107 -13.98 18.29 17.00
N ILE A 108 -13.27 18.51 15.89
CA ILE A 108 -12.83 19.84 15.45
C ILE A 108 -14.03 20.76 15.27
N LYS A 109 -15.08 20.34 14.56
CA LYS A 109 -16.29 21.16 14.37
C LYS A 109 -16.94 21.56 15.69
N VAL A 110 -17.02 20.63 16.64
CA VAL A 110 -17.55 20.92 17.98
C VAL A 110 -16.69 21.96 18.69
N LEU A 111 -15.37 21.80 18.67
CA LEU A 111 -14.44 22.74 19.31
C LEU A 111 -14.45 24.12 18.63
N GLU A 112 -14.56 24.18 17.31
CA GLU A 112 -14.71 25.43 16.55
C GLU A 112 -15.99 26.15 16.94
N SER A 113 -17.12 25.43 17.03
CA SER A 113 -18.39 26.01 17.48
C SER A 113 -18.29 26.54 18.91
N GLN A 114 -17.65 25.79 19.81
CA GLN A 114 -17.42 26.25 21.19
C GLN A 114 -16.52 27.48 21.23
N LYS A 115 -15.46 27.50 20.43
CA LYS A 115 -14.56 28.66 20.30
C LYS A 115 -15.32 29.89 19.83
N THR A 116 -16.17 29.77 18.81
CA THR A 116 -16.99 30.89 18.30
C THR A 116 -17.98 31.38 19.34
N GLN A 117 -18.64 30.47 20.06
CA GLN A 117 -19.59 30.85 21.12
C GLN A 117 -18.90 31.64 22.24
N VAL A 118 -17.82 31.11 22.82
CA VAL A 118 -17.08 31.80 23.88
C VAL A 118 -16.46 33.10 23.36
N GLY A 119 -15.93 33.10 22.14
CA GLY A 119 -15.36 34.29 21.51
C GLY A 119 -16.37 35.43 21.36
N SER A 120 -17.66 35.13 21.20
CA SER A 120 -18.72 36.16 21.12
C SER A 120 -18.97 36.90 22.43
N GLU A 121 -18.51 36.35 23.56
CA GLU A 121 -18.61 36.96 24.90
C GLU A 121 -17.39 37.83 25.24
N VAL A 122 -16.33 37.77 24.42
CA VAL A 122 -15.07 38.50 24.62
C VAL A 122 -15.10 39.81 23.83
N ASP A 123 -14.49 40.87 24.39
CA ASP A 123 -14.32 42.13 23.66
C ASP A 123 -13.59 41.90 22.32
N PRO A 124 -14.14 42.39 21.18
CA PRO A 124 -13.58 42.13 19.86
C PRO A 124 -12.12 42.57 19.69
N ALA A 125 -11.68 43.63 20.38
CA ALA A 125 -10.30 44.10 20.30
C ALA A 125 -9.34 43.14 21.00
N TYR A 126 -9.74 42.60 22.16
CA TYR A 126 -8.95 41.58 22.87
C TYR A 126 -8.92 40.26 22.12
N LEU A 127 -10.03 39.85 21.51
CA LEU A 127 -10.09 38.64 20.70
C LEU A 127 -9.17 38.72 19.47
N ASP A 128 -9.21 39.82 18.72
CA ASP A 128 -8.34 40.05 17.55
C ASP A 128 -6.84 40.02 17.94
N MET A 129 -6.48 40.64 19.07
CA MET A 129 -5.12 40.59 19.60
C MET A 129 -4.70 39.15 19.96
N TYR A 130 -5.56 38.41 20.66
CA TYR A 130 -5.34 37.00 20.99
C TYR A 130 -5.11 36.15 19.73
N GLU A 131 -5.96 36.27 18.72
CA GLU A 131 -5.86 35.46 17.49
C GLU A 131 -4.58 35.77 16.71
N LYS A 132 -4.18 37.04 16.64
CA LYS A 132 -2.90 37.45 16.02
C LYS A 132 -1.70 36.83 16.70
N ILE A 133 -1.68 36.77 18.03
CA ILE A 133 -0.61 36.13 18.79
C ILE A 133 -0.66 34.62 18.57
N LEU A 134 -1.85 34.01 18.63
CA LEU A 134 -2.08 32.57 18.46
C LEU A 134 -1.51 32.06 17.13
N MET A 135 -1.79 32.76 16.02
CA MET A 135 -1.28 32.44 14.69
C MET A 135 0.25 32.56 14.60
N ARG A 136 0.84 33.58 15.23
CA ARG A 136 2.29 33.83 15.18
C ARG A 136 3.12 32.95 16.13
N LYS A 137 2.47 32.33 17.12
CA LYS A 137 3.13 31.65 18.24
C LYS A 137 2.71 30.18 18.38
N ASN A 138 2.41 29.53 17.25
CA ASN A 138 2.12 28.10 17.15
C ASN A 138 0.98 27.64 18.08
N GLY A 139 -0.10 28.40 18.16
CA GLY A 139 -1.27 28.02 18.96
C GLY A 139 -1.15 28.31 20.46
N LEU A 140 -0.09 29.00 20.90
CA LEU A 140 0.09 29.37 22.31
C LEU A 140 0.17 30.90 22.46
N ALA A 141 -0.97 31.53 22.75
CA ALA A 141 -1.10 32.97 22.89
C ALA A 141 -1.02 33.48 24.33
N ILE A 142 -1.53 32.70 25.29
CA ILE A 142 -1.61 33.03 26.71
C ILE A 142 -0.76 32.01 27.48
N VAL A 143 0.09 32.49 28.39
CA VAL A 143 1.02 31.65 29.15
C VAL A 143 1.14 32.09 30.62
N PRO A 144 1.36 31.15 31.56
CA PRO A 144 1.56 31.51 32.95
C PRO A 144 2.90 32.19 33.16
N LEU A 145 2.98 32.97 34.22
CA LEU A 145 4.21 33.50 34.78
C LEU A 145 4.63 32.65 35.99
N ASN A 146 5.77 31.96 35.87
CA ASN A 146 6.32 31.12 36.93
C ASN A 146 7.34 31.94 37.71
N GLY A 147 6.88 32.60 38.78
CA GLY A 147 7.67 33.58 39.52
C GLY A 147 7.95 34.82 38.67
N SER A 148 9.18 34.95 38.15
CA SER A 148 9.57 36.02 37.21
C SER A 148 9.79 35.52 35.78
N ILE A 149 9.50 34.25 35.48
CA ILE A 149 9.82 33.61 34.20
C ILE A 149 8.56 33.44 33.35
N CYS A 150 8.60 33.90 32.10
CA CYS A 150 7.53 33.68 31.15
C CYS A 150 7.44 32.21 30.74
N GLY A 151 6.29 31.55 30.94
CA GLY A 151 6.06 30.16 30.55
C GLY A 151 6.08 29.89 29.03
N GLY A 152 6.16 30.93 28.20
CA GLY A 152 6.20 30.81 26.74
C GLY A 152 7.59 30.89 26.12
N CYS A 153 8.47 31.77 26.62
CA CYS A 153 9.84 31.92 26.11
C CYS A 153 10.92 31.58 27.14
N HIS A 154 10.53 31.28 28.38
CA HIS A 154 11.41 30.91 29.49
C HIS A 154 12.46 31.97 29.84
N LEU A 155 12.17 33.24 29.53
CA LEU A 155 13.01 34.37 29.90
C LEU A 155 12.39 35.15 31.06
N ASN A 156 13.25 35.87 31.79
CA ASN A 156 12.81 36.75 32.86
C ASN A 156 11.99 37.94 32.32
N VAL A 157 10.85 38.16 32.95
CA VAL A 157 9.94 39.29 32.75
C VAL A 157 10.37 40.42 33.70
N LEU A 158 10.25 41.66 33.25
CA LEU A 158 10.74 42.80 34.03
C LEU A 158 9.87 43.01 35.28
N PRO A 159 10.44 43.42 36.43
CA PRO A 159 9.67 43.69 37.65
C PRO A 159 8.51 44.68 37.45
N GLN A 160 8.66 45.63 36.51
CA GLN A 160 7.59 46.58 36.15
C GLN A 160 6.40 45.89 35.49
N GLU A 161 6.64 44.99 34.53
CA GLU A 161 5.59 44.18 33.89
C GLU A 161 4.90 43.27 34.91
N ILE A 162 5.65 42.67 35.84
CA ILE A 162 5.10 41.84 36.93
C ILE A 162 4.20 42.69 37.86
N ASN A 163 4.63 43.91 38.19
CA ASN A 163 3.83 44.82 39.00
C ASN A 163 2.56 45.27 38.26
N ASN A 164 2.64 45.50 36.96
CA ASN A 164 1.46 45.83 36.15
C ASN A 164 0.49 44.64 36.08
N LEU A 165 1.01 43.42 35.97
CA LEU A 165 0.20 42.21 35.97
C LEU A 165 -0.55 42.05 37.31
N LYS A 166 0.11 42.33 38.44
CA LYS A 166 -0.53 42.31 39.78
C LYS A 166 -1.62 43.36 39.97
N LYS A 167 -1.63 44.45 39.19
CA LYS A 167 -2.67 45.49 39.26
C LYS A 167 -4.00 45.04 38.62
N LYS A 168 -3.98 44.05 37.71
CA LYS A 168 -5.15 43.49 37.03
C LYS A 168 -6.04 44.54 36.33
N GLN A 169 -5.42 45.61 35.82
CA GLN A 169 -6.12 46.71 35.15
C GLN A 169 -6.19 46.53 33.62
N GLU A 170 -5.18 45.87 33.04
CA GLU A 170 -5.06 45.66 31.60
C GLU A 170 -4.34 44.33 31.30
N LEU A 171 -4.45 43.84 30.06
CA LEU A 171 -3.68 42.70 29.59
C LEU A 171 -2.19 43.07 29.53
N VAL A 172 -1.36 42.25 30.15
CA VAL A 172 0.10 42.40 30.10
C VAL A 172 0.70 41.39 29.13
N TYR A 173 1.66 41.84 28.34
CA TYR A 173 2.37 41.04 27.36
C TYR A 173 3.82 40.87 27.79
N CYS A 174 4.43 39.73 27.46
CA CYS A 174 5.87 39.56 27.65
C CYS A 174 6.63 40.35 26.57
N GLU A 175 7.46 41.32 26.95
CA GLU A 175 8.32 42.09 26.03
C GLU A 175 9.21 41.24 25.10
N LYS A 176 9.55 40.00 25.49
CA LYS A 176 10.44 39.14 24.71
C LYS A 176 9.73 38.35 23.62
N CYS A 177 8.51 37.88 23.89
CA CYS A 177 7.81 36.97 22.97
C CYS A 177 6.41 37.44 22.56
N ASN A 178 5.94 38.57 23.11
CA ASN A 178 4.64 39.19 22.88
C ASN A 178 3.44 38.28 23.18
N ARG A 179 3.62 37.23 23.99
CA ARG A 179 2.51 36.44 24.52
C ARG A 179 1.86 37.16 25.70
N ILE A 180 0.56 36.97 25.86
CA ILE A 180 -0.19 37.45 27.02
C ILE A 180 0.26 36.63 28.23
N ILE A 181 0.64 37.30 29.32
CA ILE A 181 1.06 36.64 30.56
C ILE A 181 -0.04 36.77 31.62
N TYR A 182 -0.21 35.72 32.43
CA TYR A 182 -1.11 35.71 33.58
C TYR A 182 -0.43 35.09 34.81
N LEU A 183 -0.91 35.42 36.01
CA LEU A 183 -0.41 34.82 37.24
C LEU A 183 -1.11 33.48 37.46
N GLU A 184 -0.32 32.42 37.69
CA GLU A 184 -0.88 31.07 37.87
C GLU A 184 -1.82 30.95 39.09
N GLU A 185 -1.63 31.81 40.09
CA GLU A 185 -2.50 31.94 41.28
C GLU A 185 -3.92 32.47 40.98
N ASP A 186 -4.16 32.97 39.76
CA ASP A 186 -5.44 33.57 39.34
C ASP A 186 -6.39 32.60 38.59
N LEU A 187 -5.97 31.34 38.37
CA LEU A 187 -6.80 30.26 37.81
C LEU A 187 -7.38 29.37 38.91
#